data_AF-X5H254-F1
#
_entry.id   AF-X5H254-F1
#
_cell.length_a   1.000
_cell.length_b   1.000
_cell.length_c   1.000
_cell.angle_alpha   90.00
_cell.angle_beta   90.00
_cell.angle_gamma   90.00
#
_symmetry.space_group_name_H-M   'P 1'
#
loop_
_entity.id
_entity.type
_entity.pdbx_description
1 polymer ?
#
loop_
_entity_poly.entity_id
_entity_poly.type
_entity_poly.pdbx_seq_one_letter_code
_entity_poly.pdbx_strand_id
1 'polypeptide(L)'
;MRICKYVWFWVIFFPVSLIACSCLHVSDEIVKKQVDSTGCLMNKSIMNPFFKVTEDSDCELPVAPEMNKFDRAVLNVCGNWGNAPRASFFKLMLDNTEYKEYVDKLYEGLNHQVFTPNADLAQFKDELTELWFNQQAFAHIMCGQPETLKLGGMHFFGRYVQAQENHWAGRHYDSAVVDEVSDKVYTIGVIFRNSNNQLTIDHRKGCDFTHADEIILNATKAYKEFSKHTKLSDDVTKKCLYNNNGVAYTFVAKKDAIFTFYSTLAPECDPGETECNCVK
;
A
#
# COMPACT_ATOMS: atom_id res chain seq x y z
N MET A 1 -39.31 32.44 -52.85
CA MET A 1 -39.12 33.68 -53.63
C MET A 1 -38.60 34.77 -52.68
N ARG A 2 -37.49 35.44 -53.06
CA ARG A 2 -36.86 36.61 -52.38
C ARG A 2 -37.91 37.70 -52.07
N ILE A 3 -37.76 38.59 -51.07
CA ILE A 3 -36.85 39.77 -51.06
C ILE A 3 -36.81 40.39 -49.64
N CYS A 4 -35.62 40.91 -49.29
CA CYS A 4 -35.24 41.66 -48.09
C CYS A 4 -35.79 43.11 -47.98
N LYS A 5 -35.48 43.72 -46.81
CA LYS A 5 -35.27 45.16 -46.46
C LYS A 5 -36.39 45.70 -45.53
N TYR A 6 -36.14 46.46 -44.47
CA TYR A 6 -35.07 47.41 -44.13
C TYR A 6 -34.76 47.41 -42.62
N VAL A 7 -33.50 47.71 -42.34
CA VAL A 7 -32.91 48.09 -41.04
C VAL A 7 -33.39 49.48 -40.64
N TRP A 8 -33.71 49.70 -39.35
CA TRP A 8 -33.67 51.02 -38.75
C TRP A 8 -32.91 51.00 -37.42
N PHE A 9 -31.86 51.82 -37.42
CA PHE A 9 -30.91 52.09 -36.35
C PHE A 9 -31.57 52.94 -35.26
N TRP A 10 -31.46 52.55 -34.00
CA TRP A 10 -31.48 53.48 -32.87
C TRP A 10 -30.30 53.15 -31.95
N VAL A 11 -29.26 53.98 -32.05
CA VAL A 11 -28.10 54.00 -31.17
C VAL A 11 -28.49 54.78 -29.93
N ILE A 12 -28.61 54.10 -28.79
CA ILE A 12 -28.67 54.73 -27.47
C ILE A 12 -27.29 54.57 -26.84
N PHE A 13 -26.59 55.69 -26.70
CA PHE A 13 -25.37 55.85 -25.91
C PHE A 13 -25.67 55.54 -24.44
N PHE A 14 -25.09 54.47 -23.91
CA PHE A 14 -24.95 54.27 -22.46
C PHE A 14 -23.52 54.63 -22.04
N PRO A 15 -23.33 55.41 -20.97
CA PRO A 15 -22.01 55.77 -20.48
C PRO A 15 -21.34 54.54 -19.85
N VAL A 16 -20.11 54.28 -20.29
CA VAL A 16 -19.20 53.28 -19.70
C VAL A 16 -18.79 53.78 -18.32
N SER A 17 -19.42 53.24 -17.27
CA SER A 17 -18.88 53.31 -15.92
C SER A 17 -17.67 52.38 -15.84
N LEU A 18 -16.47 52.97 -15.86
CA LEU A 18 -15.22 52.32 -15.50
C LEU A 18 -15.30 51.92 -14.02
N ILE A 19 -15.71 50.68 -13.75
CA ILE A 19 -15.45 50.02 -12.46
C ILE A 19 -13.98 49.61 -12.50
N ALA A 20 -13.14 50.40 -11.83
CA ALA A 20 -11.80 49.99 -11.46
C ALA A 20 -11.93 48.74 -10.56
N CYS A 21 -11.76 47.56 -11.15
CA CYS A 21 -11.55 46.34 -10.40
C CYS A 21 -10.15 46.44 -9.80
N SER A 22 -10.07 46.86 -8.54
CA SER A 22 -8.86 46.74 -7.74
C SER A 22 -8.46 45.27 -7.73
N CYS A 23 -7.51 44.89 -8.57
CA CYS A 23 -6.75 43.67 -8.37
C CYS A 23 -6.09 43.81 -6.99
N LEU A 24 -6.71 43.20 -5.98
CA LEU A 24 -5.98 42.78 -4.79
C LEU A 24 -4.89 41.84 -5.30
N HIS A 25 -3.70 42.41 -5.51
CA HIS A 25 -2.46 41.68 -5.39
C HIS A 25 -2.46 41.11 -3.97
N VAL A 26 -2.98 39.88 -3.85
CA VAL A 26 -2.53 38.99 -2.80
C VAL A 26 -1.08 38.74 -3.14
N SER A 27 -0.21 39.49 -2.47
CA SER A 27 1.22 39.26 -2.45
C SER A 27 1.47 37.77 -2.22
N ASP A 28 2.24 37.14 -3.09
CA ASP A 28 2.79 35.78 -2.99
C ASP A 28 3.67 35.55 -1.73
N GLU A 29 3.65 36.48 -0.78
CA GLU A 29 4.26 36.39 0.52
C GLU A 29 3.16 36.13 1.56
N ILE A 30 2.88 34.86 1.87
CA ILE A 30 2.48 34.26 3.18
C ILE A 30 2.11 32.78 2.92
N VAL A 31 2.98 32.04 2.24
CA VAL A 31 3.19 30.62 2.60
C VAL A 31 4.69 30.52 2.75
N LYS A 32 5.19 30.77 3.97
CA LYS A 32 6.52 30.29 4.36
C LYS A 32 6.47 28.77 4.22
N LYS A 33 6.81 28.26 3.04
CA LYS A 33 7.05 26.84 2.80
C LYS A 33 8.15 26.47 3.78
N GLN A 34 7.80 25.81 4.88
CA GLN A 34 8.77 25.06 5.68
C GLN A 34 9.16 23.88 4.81
N VAL A 35 10.18 24.12 3.99
CA VAL A 35 10.92 23.08 3.30
C VAL A 35 11.91 22.55 4.33
N ASP A 36 11.86 21.25 4.62
CA ASP A 36 12.86 20.60 5.47
C ASP A 36 14.21 20.51 4.71
N SER A 37 15.28 20.16 5.41
CA SER A 37 16.61 19.79 4.90
C SER A 37 16.60 18.82 3.72
N THR A 38 15.49 18.10 3.50
CA THR A 38 15.25 17.17 2.41
C THR A 38 14.53 17.76 1.20
N GLY A 39 14.16 19.06 1.17
CA GLY A 39 13.48 19.68 0.04
C GLY A 39 11.96 19.43 -0.06
N CYS A 40 11.40 18.61 0.83
CA CYS A 40 9.99 18.23 0.82
C CYS A 40 9.09 19.23 1.59
N LEU A 41 7.80 19.35 1.20
CA LEU A 41 6.86 20.27 1.83
C LEU A 41 6.34 19.70 3.16
N MET A 42 6.66 20.37 4.27
CA MET A 42 6.07 20.10 5.59
C MET A 42 4.67 20.70 5.67
N ASN A 43 3.62 19.89 5.44
CA ASN A 43 2.23 20.29 5.63
C ASN A 43 1.31 19.09 5.89
N LYS A 44 0.43 19.21 6.91
CA LYS A 44 -0.59 18.20 7.27
C LYS A 44 -1.70 18.01 6.23
N SER A 45 -1.72 18.81 5.17
CA SER A 45 -2.74 18.75 4.11
C SER A 45 -2.17 18.40 2.74
N ILE A 46 -0.88 18.02 2.65
CA ILE A 46 -0.22 17.69 1.38
C ILE A 46 0.22 16.23 1.39
N MET A 47 -0.18 15.49 0.35
CA MET A 47 0.34 14.17 0.03
C MET A 47 1.64 14.33 -0.76
N ASN A 48 2.78 14.23 -0.08
CA ASN A 48 4.05 14.17 -0.79
C ASN A 48 4.18 12.80 -1.50
N PRO A 49 4.90 12.70 -2.61
CA PRO A 49 5.18 11.40 -3.20
C PRO A 49 5.97 10.50 -2.23
N PHE A 50 5.68 9.20 -2.27
CA PHE A 50 6.49 8.14 -1.66
C PHE A 50 7.79 7.92 -2.43
N PHE A 51 7.71 7.97 -3.76
CA PHE A 51 8.81 7.63 -4.67
C PHE A 51 9.07 8.76 -5.68
N LYS A 52 10.30 8.83 -6.20
CA LYS A 52 10.67 9.81 -7.23
C LYS A 52 9.70 9.75 -8.42
N VAL A 53 9.13 10.91 -8.77
CA VAL A 53 8.26 11.08 -9.96
C VAL A 53 9.06 11.66 -11.15
N THR A 54 10.08 12.47 -10.87
CA THR A 54 11.02 13.07 -11.85
C THR A 54 12.41 13.19 -11.22
N GLU A 55 13.46 13.33 -12.02
CA GLU A 55 14.84 13.52 -11.52
C GLU A 55 15.04 14.88 -10.83
N ASP A 56 14.18 15.86 -11.12
CA ASP A 56 14.28 17.25 -10.63
C ASP A 56 13.51 17.51 -9.32
N SER A 57 13.15 16.47 -8.57
CA SER A 57 12.52 16.67 -7.26
C SER A 57 13.57 17.09 -6.23
N ASP A 58 13.39 18.26 -5.61
CA ASP A 58 14.18 18.70 -4.46
C ASP A 58 14.07 17.70 -3.27
N CYS A 59 13.06 16.82 -3.28
CA CYS A 59 12.78 15.83 -2.26
C CYS A 59 13.65 14.56 -2.42
N GLU A 60 14.48 14.24 -1.43
CA GLU A 60 15.25 12.98 -1.42
C GLU A 60 14.33 11.76 -1.21
N LEU A 61 13.77 11.28 -2.32
CA LEU A 61 12.86 10.13 -2.34
C LEU A 61 13.56 8.87 -2.87
N PRO A 62 13.18 7.68 -2.38
CA PRO A 62 13.62 6.44 -3.00
C PRO A 62 13.05 6.29 -4.42
N VAL A 63 13.78 5.54 -5.24
CA VAL A 63 13.27 5.07 -6.54
C VAL A 63 12.46 3.79 -6.27
N ALA A 64 11.21 3.75 -6.74
CA ALA A 64 10.41 2.53 -6.63
C ALA A 64 11.01 1.42 -7.50
N PRO A 65 11.01 0.16 -7.03
CA PRO A 65 11.28 -0.98 -7.90
C PRO A 65 10.30 -1.04 -9.08
N GLU A 66 10.75 -1.58 -10.21
CA GLU A 66 9.87 -1.83 -11.34
C GLU A 66 8.89 -2.95 -11.00
N MET A 67 7.59 -2.69 -11.06
CA MET A 67 6.57 -3.73 -10.83
C MET A 67 6.63 -4.80 -11.91
N ASN A 68 6.62 -6.07 -11.50
CA ASN A 68 6.49 -7.18 -12.41
C ASN A 68 4.99 -7.41 -12.78
N LYS A 69 4.70 -8.39 -13.65
CA LYS A 69 3.30 -8.63 -14.08
C LYS A 69 2.41 -9.22 -12.97
N PHE A 70 2.99 -9.96 -12.02
CA PHE A 70 2.28 -10.52 -10.89
C PHE A 70 1.90 -9.44 -9.86
N ASP A 71 2.78 -8.46 -9.63
CA ASP A 71 2.50 -7.28 -8.82
C ASP A 71 1.25 -6.54 -9.31
N ARG A 72 1.19 -6.27 -10.62
CA ARG A 72 0.02 -5.63 -11.25
C ARG A 72 -1.23 -6.50 -11.12
N ALA A 73 -1.10 -7.82 -11.24
CA ALA A 73 -2.21 -8.73 -11.05
C ALA A 73 -2.76 -8.69 -9.62
N VAL A 74 -1.87 -8.63 -8.61
CA VAL A 74 -2.25 -8.45 -7.20
C VAL A 74 -2.95 -7.12 -6.97
N LEU A 75 -2.48 -6.02 -7.58
CA LEU A 75 -3.19 -4.73 -7.52
C LEU A 75 -4.58 -4.78 -8.17
N ASN A 76 -4.76 -5.57 -9.23
CA ASN A 76 -6.07 -5.78 -9.83
C ASN A 76 -7.02 -6.56 -8.90
N VAL A 77 -6.50 -7.54 -8.13
CA VAL A 77 -7.29 -8.22 -7.08
C VAL A 77 -7.66 -7.24 -5.96
N CYS A 78 -6.76 -6.33 -5.58
CA CYS A 78 -7.05 -5.29 -4.59
C CYS A 78 -8.13 -4.31 -5.06
N GLY A 79 -8.13 -3.92 -6.33
CA GLY A 79 -9.08 -2.96 -6.89
C GLY A 79 -8.89 -1.54 -6.34
N ASN A 80 -9.99 -0.78 -6.21
CA ASN A 80 -9.97 0.61 -5.76
C ASN A 80 -9.52 0.76 -4.29
N TRP A 81 -9.27 2.00 -3.88
CA TRP A 81 -8.90 2.34 -2.51
C TRP A 81 -9.96 1.91 -1.50
N GLY A 82 -9.55 1.15 -0.48
CA GLY A 82 -10.45 0.64 0.56
C GLY A 82 -11.39 -0.50 0.14
N ASN A 83 -11.25 -1.05 -1.07
CA ASN A 83 -12.01 -2.23 -1.46
C ASN A 83 -11.61 -3.45 -0.61
N ALA A 84 -12.61 -4.27 -0.26
CA ALA A 84 -12.38 -5.61 0.25
C ALA A 84 -12.19 -6.59 -0.92
N PRO A 85 -10.98 -7.15 -1.14
CA PRO A 85 -10.72 -8.07 -2.23
C PRO A 85 -11.50 -9.38 -2.04
N ARG A 86 -11.90 -10.00 -3.16
CA ARG A 86 -12.65 -11.27 -3.14
C ARG A 86 -11.71 -12.44 -3.38
N ALA A 87 -11.82 -13.48 -2.56
CA ALA A 87 -11.04 -14.72 -2.68
C ALA A 87 -11.14 -15.33 -4.08
N SER A 88 -12.32 -15.27 -4.72
CA SER A 88 -12.52 -15.77 -6.08
C SER A 88 -11.67 -15.04 -7.13
N PHE A 89 -11.39 -13.74 -6.95
CA PHE A 89 -10.53 -13.00 -7.88
C PHE A 89 -9.06 -13.36 -7.69
N PHE A 90 -8.63 -13.61 -6.45
CA PHE A 90 -7.30 -14.15 -6.20
C PHE A 90 -7.14 -15.55 -6.79
N LYS A 91 -8.12 -16.45 -6.60
CA LYS A 91 -8.10 -17.77 -7.21
C LYS A 91 -8.05 -17.71 -8.74
N LEU A 92 -8.88 -16.86 -9.37
CA LEU A 92 -8.84 -16.64 -10.82
C LEU A 92 -7.48 -16.10 -11.29
N MET A 93 -6.84 -15.22 -10.52
CA MET A 93 -5.49 -14.78 -10.79
C MET A 93 -4.50 -15.95 -10.77
N LEU A 94 -4.56 -16.83 -9.77
CA LEU A 94 -3.72 -18.03 -9.70
C LEU A 94 -3.98 -19.03 -10.84
N ASP A 95 -5.20 -19.04 -11.41
CA ASP A 95 -5.57 -19.89 -12.55
C ASP A 95 -5.21 -19.30 -13.92
N ASN A 96 -4.83 -18.03 -13.97
CA ASN A 96 -4.42 -17.39 -15.22
C ASN A 96 -3.03 -17.89 -15.67
N THR A 97 -2.96 -18.44 -16.89
CA THR A 97 -1.74 -18.97 -17.50
C THR A 97 -0.67 -17.91 -17.74
N GLU A 98 -1.05 -16.63 -17.84
CA GLU A 98 -0.11 -15.50 -17.94
C GLU A 98 0.84 -15.42 -16.74
N TYR A 99 0.36 -15.86 -15.56
CA TYR A 99 1.10 -15.80 -14.30
C TYR A 99 1.68 -17.15 -13.88
N LYS A 100 1.66 -18.15 -14.78
CA LYS A 100 2.08 -19.53 -14.49
C LYS A 100 3.45 -19.62 -13.84
N GLU A 101 4.44 -18.84 -14.29
CA GLU A 101 5.79 -18.89 -13.73
C GLU A 101 5.85 -18.51 -12.24
N TYR A 102 5.04 -17.54 -11.80
CA TYR A 102 4.95 -17.14 -10.39
C TYR A 102 4.21 -18.19 -9.57
N VAL A 103 3.14 -18.74 -10.13
CA VAL A 103 2.37 -19.80 -9.48
C VAL A 103 3.22 -21.06 -9.32
N ASP A 104 4.01 -21.44 -10.33
CA ASP A 104 4.95 -22.55 -10.26
C ASP A 104 6.04 -22.27 -9.22
N LYS A 105 6.60 -21.05 -9.18
CA LYS A 105 7.57 -20.63 -8.15
C LYS A 105 6.98 -20.74 -6.73
N LEU A 106 5.72 -20.35 -6.54
CA LEU A 106 5.03 -20.51 -5.26
C LEU A 106 4.82 -21.99 -4.91
N TYR A 107 4.35 -22.78 -5.87
CA TYR A 107 4.06 -24.20 -5.70
C TYR A 107 5.32 -24.99 -5.33
N GLU A 108 6.39 -24.86 -6.11
CA GLU A 108 7.68 -25.49 -5.84
C GLU A 108 8.32 -24.93 -4.57
N GLY A 109 8.31 -23.60 -4.39
CA GLY A 109 8.91 -22.95 -3.23
C GLY A 109 8.22 -23.27 -1.90
N LEU A 110 7.00 -23.77 -1.95
CA LEU A 110 6.23 -24.26 -0.81
C LEU A 110 6.16 -25.79 -0.76
N ASN A 111 6.98 -26.51 -1.53
CA ASN A 111 7.03 -27.97 -1.56
C ASN A 111 5.64 -28.60 -1.71
N HIS A 112 4.83 -28.04 -2.63
CA HIS A 112 3.49 -28.53 -2.98
C HIS A 112 2.54 -28.65 -1.76
N GLN A 113 2.67 -27.74 -0.80
CA GLN A 113 1.88 -27.78 0.43
C GLN A 113 1.62 -26.40 1.00
N VAL A 114 0.34 -26.13 1.29
CA VAL A 114 -0.08 -25.08 2.23
C VAL A 114 -0.52 -25.75 3.54
N PHE A 115 -1.62 -26.51 3.50
CA PHE A 115 -2.07 -27.36 4.60
C PHE A 115 -1.78 -28.83 4.30
N THR A 116 -2.23 -29.32 3.15
CA THR A 116 -2.14 -30.74 2.78
C THR A 116 -0.77 -31.07 2.17
N PRO A 117 -0.04 -32.07 2.69
CA PRO A 117 1.21 -32.52 2.09
C PRO A 117 1.00 -33.10 0.68
N ASN A 118 1.89 -32.76 -0.27
CA ASN A 118 1.82 -33.22 -1.67
C ASN A 118 0.47 -32.92 -2.35
N ALA A 119 -0.14 -31.78 -2.02
CA ALA A 119 -1.36 -31.33 -2.68
C ALA A 119 -1.11 -31.14 -4.17
N ASP A 120 -2.06 -31.53 -5.01
CA ASP A 120 -2.00 -31.14 -6.42
C ASP A 120 -2.14 -29.62 -6.59
N LEU A 121 -1.82 -29.11 -7.78
CA LEU A 121 -1.82 -27.67 -8.02
C LEU A 121 -3.20 -27.02 -7.80
N ALA A 122 -4.30 -27.75 -8.06
CA ALA A 122 -5.64 -27.21 -7.89
C ALA A 122 -5.95 -27.02 -6.40
N GLN A 123 -5.72 -28.07 -5.60
CA GLN A 123 -5.87 -28.06 -4.15
C GLN A 123 -4.94 -27.04 -3.49
N PHE A 124 -3.67 -27.00 -3.90
CA PHE A 124 -2.70 -26.02 -3.39
C PHE A 124 -3.20 -24.58 -3.53
N LYS A 125 -3.75 -24.22 -4.69
CA LYS A 125 -4.30 -22.88 -4.94
C LYS A 125 -5.54 -22.59 -4.09
N ASP A 126 -6.38 -23.60 -3.82
CA ASP A 126 -7.54 -23.44 -2.94
C ASP A 126 -7.09 -23.19 -1.50
N GLU A 127 -6.16 -24.00 -0.99
CA GLU A 127 -5.61 -23.83 0.36
C GLU A 127 -4.85 -22.51 0.51
N LEU A 128 -4.09 -22.10 -0.51
CA LEU A 128 -3.41 -20.80 -0.51
C LEU A 128 -4.43 -19.65 -0.47
N THR A 129 -5.51 -19.77 -1.24
CA THR A 129 -6.59 -18.77 -1.22
C THR A 129 -7.25 -18.72 0.16
N GLU A 130 -7.54 -19.87 0.75
CA GLU A 130 -8.13 -19.97 2.08
C GLU A 130 -7.24 -19.31 3.14
N LEU A 131 -5.96 -19.68 3.21
CA LEU A 131 -4.99 -19.16 4.19
C LEU A 131 -4.91 -17.62 4.18
N TRP A 132 -4.95 -17.03 2.98
CA TRP A 132 -4.81 -15.58 2.79
C TRP A 132 -6.10 -14.79 2.99
N PHE A 133 -7.26 -15.43 2.86
CA PHE A 133 -8.56 -14.74 2.90
C PHE A 133 -9.37 -15.01 4.17
N ASN A 134 -9.11 -16.11 4.91
CA ASN A 134 -9.83 -16.45 6.14
C ASN A 134 -9.80 -15.35 7.21
N GLN A 135 -8.72 -14.56 7.26
CA GLN A 135 -8.60 -13.39 8.13
C GLN A 135 -8.24 -12.11 7.38
N GLN A 136 -8.60 -12.03 6.09
CA GLN A 136 -8.36 -10.86 5.24
C GLN A 136 -6.89 -10.42 5.17
N ALA A 137 -5.93 -11.32 5.39
CA ALA A 137 -4.51 -11.03 5.29
C ALA A 137 -4.14 -10.45 3.93
N PHE A 138 -4.75 -10.93 2.84
CA PHE A 138 -4.53 -10.36 1.52
C PHE A 138 -4.92 -8.87 1.48
N ALA A 139 -6.11 -8.52 2.00
CA ALA A 139 -6.56 -7.14 2.07
C ALA A 139 -5.62 -6.28 2.93
N HIS A 140 -5.26 -6.80 4.10
CA HIS A 140 -4.42 -6.10 5.07
C HIS A 140 -3.01 -5.87 4.50
N ILE A 141 -2.31 -6.93 4.13
CA ILE A 141 -0.90 -6.89 3.71
C ILE A 141 -0.75 -6.24 2.33
N MET A 142 -1.56 -6.62 1.35
CA MET A 142 -1.37 -6.19 -0.05
C MET A 142 -2.11 -4.89 -0.39
N CYS A 143 -3.35 -4.73 0.09
CA CYS A 143 -4.26 -3.71 -0.44
C CYS A 143 -4.35 -2.45 0.44
N GLY A 144 -4.09 -2.57 1.73
CA GLY A 144 -4.29 -1.51 2.71
C GLY A 144 -5.77 -1.29 3.04
N GLN A 145 -6.03 -0.90 4.30
CA GLN A 145 -7.37 -0.71 4.86
C GLN A 145 -7.48 0.73 5.41
N PRO A 146 -7.93 1.71 4.61
CA PRO A 146 -8.06 3.10 5.01
C PRO A 146 -9.26 3.29 5.95
N GLU A 147 -9.06 3.02 7.23
CA GLU A 147 -10.04 3.26 8.28
C GLU A 147 -10.09 4.75 8.64
N THR A 148 -11.12 5.16 9.39
CA THR A 148 -11.33 6.56 9.77
C THR A 148 -10.13 7.19 10.46
N LEU A 149 -9.39 6.43 11.27
CA LEU A 149 -8.33 6.94 12.14
C LEU A 149 -6.94 6.37 11.83
N LYS A 150 -6.84 5.32 11.02
CA LYS A 150 -5.57 4.63 10.74
C LYS A 150 -5.59 3.96 9.38
N LEU A 151 -4.42 3.66 8.86
CA LEU A 151 -4.26 2.84 7.66
C LEU A 151 -3.86 1.42 8.09
N GLY A 152 -4.79 0.47 8.05
CA GLY A 152 -4.48 -0.93 8.33
C GLY A 152 -3.57 -1.52 7.25
N GLY A 153 -2.46 -2.13 7.65
CA GLY A 153 -1.55 -2.85 6.77
C GLY A 153 -0.89 -1.97 5.70
N MET A 154 -1.04 -2.35 4.43
CA MET A 154 -0.36 -1.77 3.26
C MET A 154 1.16 -1.95 3.34
N HIS A 155 1.63 -3.19 3.19
CA HIS A 155 3.04 -3.57 3.27
C HIS A 155 3.66 -3.93 1.92
N PHE A 156 2.85 -3.98 0.86
CA PHE A 156 3.30 -4.22 -0.50
C PHE A 156 3.61 -2.89 -1.22
N PHE A 157 4.85 -2.70 -1.66
CA PHE A 157 5.31 -1.44 -2.29
C PHE A 157 4.47 -1.05 -3.52
N GLY A 158 4.00 -2.03 -4.30
CA GLY A 158 3.17 -1.75 -5.47
C GLY A 158 1.90 -0.98 -5.12
N ARG A 159 1.35 -1.18 -3.92
CA ARG A 159 0.18 -0.44 -3.44
C ARG A 159 0.51 1.00 -3.08
N TYR A 160 1.72 1.30 -2.61
CA TYR A 160 2.20 2.67 -2.44
C TYR A 160 2.33 3.38 -3.78
N VAL A 161 2.88 2.72 -4.79
CA VAL A 161 3.00 3.25 -6.16
C VAL A 161 1.60 3.62 -6.69
N GLN A 162 0.67 2.67 -6.65
CA GLN A 162 -0.70 2.91 -7.12
C GLN A 162 -1.43 4.00 -6.30
N ALA A 163 -1.23 4.06 -4.99
CA ALA A 163 -1.86 5.06 -4.14
C ALA A 163 -1.32 6.48 -4.41
N GLN A 164 -0.02 6.59 -4.72
CA GLN A 164 0.59 7.84 -5.16
C GLN A 164 0.01 8.30 -6.50
N GLU A 165 0.00 7.43 -7.51
CA GLU A 165 -0.50 7.73 -8.86
C GLU A 165 -1.98 8.17 -8.85
N ASN A 166 -2.78 7.57 -7.99
CA ASN A 166 -4.22 7.87 -7.87
C ASN A 166 -4.55 8.93 -6.80
N HIS A 167 -3.54 9.52 -6.16
CA HIS A 167 -3.72 10.52 -5.08
C HIS A 167 -4.61 10.05 -3.91
N TRP A 168 -4.48 8.77 -3.56
CA TRP A 168 -5.15 8.15 -2.41
C TRP A 168 -4.34 8.26 -1.13
N ALA A 169 -3.01 8.23 -1.25
CA ALA A 169 -2.08 8.40 -0.15
C ALA A 169 -0.77 9.01 -0.63
N GLY A 170 -0.03 9.59 0.29
CA GLY A 170 1.32 10.09 0.10
C GLY A 170 2.11 10.07 1.40
N ARG A 171 3.40 10.38 1.30
CA ARG A 171 4.29 10.52 2.45
C ARG A 171 3.92 11.76 3.25
N HIS A 172 3.91 11.60 4.57
CA HIS A 172 3.73 12.69 5.51
C HIS A 172 5.06 12.96 6.21
N TYR A 173 5.57 14.19 6.06
CA TYR A 173 6.72 14.66 6.82
C TYR A 173 6.23 15.49 8.01
N ASP A 174 6.67 15.13 9.20
CA ASP A 174 6.44 15.88 10.45
C ASP A 174 7.69 15.73 11.32
N SER A 175 8.07 16.81 12.02
CA SER A 175 9.08 16.80 13.08
C SER A 175 8.87 15.72 14.16
N ALA A 176 7.64 15.25 14.36
CA ALA A 176 7.30 14.18 15.30
C ALA A 176 7.39 12.77 14.69
N VAL A 177 7.61 12.65 13.37
CA VAL A 177 7.75 11.39 12.65
C VAL A 177 9.23 11.22 12.31
N VAL A 178 9.88 10.27 12.97
CA VAL A 178 11.25 9.87 12.63
C VAL A 178 11.14 8.73 11.63
N ASP A 179 11.47 9.01 10.37
CA ASP A 179 11.57 7.97 9.36
C ASP A 179 12.74 7.04 9.73
N GLU A 180 12.49 5.74 9.77
CA GLU A 180 13.53 4.73 9.95
C GLU A 180 13.72 4.04 8.60
N VAL A 181 14.82 4.38 7.94
CA VAL A 181 15.11 3.93 6.58
C VAL A 181 16.43 3.17 6.55
N SER A 182 16.40 1.95 6.06
CA SER A 182 17.59 1.19 5.65
C SER A 182 17.63 1.03 4.13
N ASP A 183 18.60 0.26 3.64
CA ASP A 183 18.68 -0.18 2.25
C ASP A 183 17.51 -1.09 1.83
N LYS A 184 16.77 -1.67 2.79
CA LYS A 184 15.72 -2.68 2.53
C LYS A 184 14.36 -2.36 3.15
N VAL A 185 14.32 -1.65 4.27
CA VAL A 185 13.09 -1.41 5.03
C VAL A 185 12.90 0.08 5.24
N TYR A 186 11.69 0.55 4.96
CA TYR A 186 11.28 1.93 5.09
C TYR A 186 10.12 2.00 6.08
N THR A 187 10.31 2.75 7.15
CA THR A 187 9.25 3.07 8.09
C THR A 187 9.00 4.56 8.04
N ILE A 188 7.85 4.95 7.49
CA ILE A 188 7.55 6.34 7.14
C ILE A 188 6.19 6.81 7.66
N GLY A 189 6.02 8.11 7.80
CA GLY A 189 4.71 8.74 7.98
C GLY A 189 3.89 8.71 6.69
N VAL A 190 2.59 8.43 6.81
CA VAL A 190 1.66 8.36 5.68
C VAL A 190 0.47 9.28 5.92
N ILE A 191 0.09 10.06 4.91
CA ILE A 191 -1.18 10.79 4.85
C ILE A 191 -2.04 10.16 3.76
N PHE A 192 -3.30 9.87 4.07
CA PHE A 192 -4.19 9.12 3.18
C PHE A 192 -5.63 9.62 3.25
N ARG A 193 -6.42 9.32 2.21
CA ARG A 193 -7.87 9.51 2.21
C ARG A 193 -8.50 8.35 2.97
N ASN A 194 -9.15 8.62 4.10
CA ASN A 194 -9.85 7.58 4.86
C ASN A 194 -11.17 7.17 4.19
N SER A 195 -11.90 6.25 4.81
CA SER A 195 -13.23 5.78 4.37
C SER A 195 -14.28 6.90 4.21
N ASN A 196 -14.11 8.04 4.87
CA ASN A 196 -14.95 9.23 4.74
C ASN A 196 -14.41 10.26 3.74
N ASN A 197 -13.39 9.89 2.95
CA ASN A 197 -12.67 10.75 2.02
C ASN A 197 -11.99 11.98 2.68
N GLN A 198 -11.69 11.89 3.98
CA GLN A 198 -10.94 12.90 4.73
C GLN A 198 -9.46 12.56 4.76
N LEU A 199 -8.60 13.57 4.80
CA LEU A 199 -7.17 13.34 5.01
C LEU A 199 -6.91 12.93 6.45
N THR A 200 -6.26 11.78 6.63
CA THR A 200 -5.86 11.23 7.92
C THR A 200 -4.38 10.90 7.87
N ILE A 201 -3.69 11.07 8.99
CA ILE A 201 -2.27 10.80 9.13
C ILE A 201 -2.10 9.53 9.95
N ASP A 202 -1.29 8.61 9.45
CA ASP A 202 -0.77 7.49 10.20
C ASP A 202 0.75 7.66 10.32
N HIS A 203 1.22 7.79 11.56
CA HIS A 203 2.58 8.26 11.83
C HIS A 203 3.66 7.22 11.54
N ARG A 204 3.30 5.94 11.35
CA ARG A 204 4.29 4.88 11.15
C ARG A 204 3.75 3.76 10.26
N LYS A 205 4.30 3.64 9.05
CA LYS A 205 4.08 2.50 8.15
C LYS A 205 5.38 1.92 7.66
N GLY A 206 5.55 0.63 7.93
CA GLY A 206 6.64 -0.19 7.41
C GLY A 206 6.28 -0.75 6.03
N CYS A 207 7.21 -0.59 5.09
CA CYS A 207 7.19 -1.21 3.77
C CYS A 207 8.63 -1.63 3.43
N ASP A 208 8.77 -2.75 2.75
CA ASP A 208 10.00 -3.09 2.05
C ASP A 208 9.75 -3.06 0.53
N PHE A 209 10.79 -3.31 -0.26
CA PHE A 209 10.72 -3.32 -1.72
C PHE A 209 10.46 -4.71 -2.29
N THR A 210 9.81 -5.59 -1.51
CA THR A 210 9.58 -6.98 -1.89
C THR A 210 8.39 -7.12 -2.84
N HIS A 211 8.57 -7.88 -3.92
CA HIS A 211 7.51 -8.20 -4.88
C HIS A 211 6.40 -9.06 -4.28
N ALA A 212 5.19 -8.98 -4.83
CA ALA A 212 4.02 -9.62 -4.25
C ALA A 212 4.14 -11.15 -4.22
N ASP A 213 4.79 -11.78 -5.20
CA ASP A 213 5.04 -13.23 -5.20
C ASP A 213 5.98 -13.63 -4.05
N GLU A 214 6.98 -12.81 -3.75
CA GLU A 214 7.90 -13.05 -2.64
C GLU A 214 7.23 -12.83 -1.28
N ILE A 215 6.38 -11.80 -1.13
CA ILE A 215 5.57 -11.62 0.09
C ILE A 215 4.67 -12.83 0.29
N ILE A 216 3.97 -13.30 -0.76
CA ILE A 216 3.08 -14.47 -0.68
C ILE A 216 3.86 -15.72 -0.28
N LEU A 217 5.01 -15.96 -0.92
CA LEU A 217 5.88 -17.08 -0.63
C LEU A 217 6.37 -17.07 0.82
N ASN A 218 6.93 -15.94 1.26
CA ASN A 218 7.61 -15.82 2.54
C ASN A 218 6.63 -15.82 3.72
N ALA A 219 5.50 -15.13 3.62
CA ALA A 219 4.47 -15.20 4.66
C ALA A 219 3.84 -16.60 4.75
N THR A 220 3.69 -17.31 3.62
CA THR A 220 3.19 -18.69 3.64
C THR A 220 4.24 -19.67 4.20
N LYS A 221 5.54 -19.47 3.92
CA LYS A 221 6.62 -20.21 4.58
C LYS A 221 6.63 -19.96 6.09
N ALA A 222 6.51 -18.71 6.50
CA ALA A 222 6.41 -18.33 7.91
C ALA A 222 5.24 -19.05 8.60
N TYR A 223 4.05 -19.07 7.97
CA TYR A 223 2.90 -19.83 8.47
C TYR A 223 3.21 -21.31 8.67
N LYS A 224 3.76 -21.96 7.63
CA LYS A 224 4.06 -23.39 7.68
C LYS A 224 5.01 -23.74 8.80
N GLU A 225 6.14 -23.04 8.91
CA GLU A 225 7.11 -23.31 9.97
C GLU A 225 6.53 -22.97 11.35
N PHE A 226 5.80 -21.86 11.47
CA PHE A 226 5.18 -21.48 12.72
C PHE A 226 4.15 -22.51 13.20
N SER A 227 3.34 -23.07 12.31
CA SER A 227 2.33 -24.09 12.63
C SER A 227 2.92 -25.44 13.05
N LYS A 228 4.16 -25.76 12.67
CA LYS A 228 4.85 -27.00 13.10
C LYS A 228 5.28 -26.92 14.56
N HIS A 229 5.69 -25.74 15.00
CA HIS A 229 6.32 -25.53 16.31
C HIS A 229 5.38 -24.89 17.34
N THR A 230 4.30 -24.26 16.87
CA THR A 230 3.34 -23.55 17.71
C THR A 230 1.94 -24.06 17.47
N LYS A 231 1.26 -24.49 18.54
CA LYS A 231 -0.16 -24.82 18.48
C LYS A 231 -0.97 -23.54 18.23
N LEU A 232 -1.45 -23.37 17.00
CA LEU A 232 -2.39 -22.32 16.64
C LEU A 232 -3.83 -22.76 17.00
N SER A 233 -4.66 -21.79 17.40
CA SER A 233 -6.09 -22.01 17.68
C SER A 233 -6.93 -20.98 16.93
N ASP A 234 -8.25 -21.18 16.91
CA ASP A 234 -9.16 -20.28 16.21
C ASP A 234 -9.41 -18.95 16.96
N ASP A 235 -9.20 -18.96 18.28
CA ASP A 235 -9.57 -17.87 19.20
C ASP A 235 -8.47 -16.82 19.39
N VAL A 236 -7.20 -17.19 19.20
CA VAL A 236 -6.06 -16.33 19.57
C VAL A 236 -5.03 -16.29 18.44
N THR A 237 -4.71 -15.08 17.99
CA THR A 237 -3.58 -14.84 17.10
C THR A 237 -2.27 -14.93 17.87
N LYS A 238 -1.26 -15.53 17.25
CA LYS A 238 0.11 -15.60 17.77
C LYS A 238 1.07 -14.94 16.81
N LYS A 239 2.17 -14.43 17.37
CA LYS A 239 3.21 -13.69 16.66
C LYS A 239 4.50 -14.52 16.62
N CYS A 240 5.25 -14.42 15.53
CA CYS A 240 6.67 -14.76 15.48
C CYS A 240 7.43 -13.78 14.60
N LEU A 241 8.74 -13.81 14.71
CA LEU A 241 9.68 -13.11 13.85
C LEU A 241 10.15 -14.04 12.74
N TYR A 242 10.07 -13.59 11.50
CA TYR A 242 10.56 -14.31 10.34
C TYR A 242 11.73 -13.55 9.74
N ASN A 243 12.86 -14.22 9.49
CA ASN A 243 13.99 -13.59 8.81
C ASN A 243 14.10 -14.11 7.39
N ASN A 244 14.23 -13.21 6.42
CA ASN A 244 14.57 -13.55 5.05
C ASN A 244 15.62 -12.57 4.54
N ASN A 245 16.80 -13.09 4.15
CA ASN A 245 17.89 -12.32 3.56
C ASN A 245 18.30 -11.06 4.36
N GLY A 246 18.28 -11.18 5.70
CA GLY A 246 18.65 -10.09 6.61
C GLY A 246 17.55 -9.07 6.85
N VAL A 247 16.34 -9.29 6.32
CA VAL A 247 15.15 -8.50 6.67
C VAL A 247 14.34 -9.28 7.70
N ALA A 248 14.04 -8.63 8.83
CA ALA A 248 13.15 -9.18 9.85
C ALA A 248 11.70 -8.78 9.55
N TYR A 249 10.79 -9.74 9.69
CA TYR A 249 9.36 -9.56 9.51
C TYR A 249 8.63 -9.95 10.78
N THR A 250 7.68 -9.12 11.19
CA THR A 250 6.67 -9.54 12.15
C THR A 250 5.60 -10.33 11.40
N PHE A 251 5.42 -11.59 11.79
CA PHE A 251 4.37 -12.46 11.27
C PHE A 251 3.34 -12.74 12.36
N VAL A 252 2.06 -12.62 12.03
CA VAL A 252 0.96 -12.92 12.94
C VAL A 252 -0.02 -13.85 12.23
N ALA A 253 -0.39 -14.94 12.91
CA ALA A 253 -1.31 -15.92 12.39
C ALA A 253 -2.16 -16.55 13.49
N LYS A 254 -3.22 -17.22 13.08
CA LYS A 254 -3.99 -18.14 13.89
C LYS A 254 -4.22 -19.43 13.08
N LYS A 255 -5.00 -20.37 13.60
CA LYS A 255 -5.26 -21.61 12.86
C LYS A 255 -5.86 -21.30 11.48
N ASP A 256 -5.26 -21.87 10.46
CA ASP A 256 -5.64 -21.82 9.05
C ASP A 256 -5.83 -20.40 8.47
N ALA A 257 -5.14 -19.41 9.06
CA ALA A 257 -5.22 -18.01 8.63
C ALA A 257 -3.99 -17.18 8.99
N ILE A 258 -3.49 -16.43 8.01
CA ILE A 258 -2.55 -15.32 8.24
C ILE A 258 -3.36 -14.09 8.67
N PHE A 259 -2.79 -13.29 9.57
CA PHE A 259 -3.35 -11.99 9.96
C PHE A 259 -2.54 -10.83 9.38
N THR A 260 -1.22 -10.81 9.60
CA THR A 260 -0.33 -9.81 9.00
C THR A 260 1.08 -10.36 8.81
N PHE A 261 1.83 -9.73 7.90
CA PHE A 261 3.25 -9.98 7.63
C PHE A 261 3.86 -8.68 7.14
N TYR A 262 4.82 -8.13 7.89
CA TYR A 262 5.44 -6.85 7.54
C TYR A 262 6.88 -6.76 8.04
N SER A 263 7.73 -6.09 7.25
CA SER A 263 9.12 -5.83 7.60
C SER A 263 9.24 -4.84 8.76
N THR A 264 10.19 -5.05 9.67
CA THR A 264 10.46 -4.15 10.78
C THR A 264 11.96 -3.99 11.02
N LEU A 265 12.39 -2.77 11.37
CA LEU A 265 13.75 -2.48 11.81
C LEU A 265 13.95 -2.70 13.32
N ALA A 266 12.85 -2.75 14.08
CA ALA A 266 12.82 -3.02 15.51
C ALA A 266 11.96 -4.29 15.76
N PRO A 267 12.50 -5.49 15.48
CA PRO A 267 11.78 -6.73 15.77
C PRO A 267 11.65 -6.93 17.28
N GLU A 268 10.42 -7.01 17.79
CA GLU A 268 10.13 -7.20 19.21
C GLU A 268 9.40 -8.52 19.47
N CYS A 269 10.01 -9.34 20.33
CA CYS A 269 9.39 -10.48 20.98
C CYS A 269 8.44 -10.06 22.09
N ASP A 270 7.47 -10.91 22.42
CA ASP A 270 6.69 -10.69 23.63
C ASP A 270 7.56 -10.94 24.88
N PRO A 271 7.37 -10.17 25.97
CA PRO A 271 8.16 -10.35 27.20
C PRO A 271 8.06 -11.79 27.74
N GLY A 272 9.20 -12.46 27.88
CA GLY A 272 9.30 -13.83 28.39
C GLY A 272 9.44 -14.91 27.31
N GLU A 273 9.39 -14.56 26.03
CA GLU A 273 9.72 -15.49 24.95
C GLU A 273 11.22 -15.48 24.64
N THR A 274 11.89 -16.63 24.81
CA THR A 274 13.32 -16.79 24.50
C THR A 274 13.58 -17.24 23.06
N GLU A 275 12.54 -17.70 22.35
CA GLU A 275 12.61 -18.20 20.98
C GLU A 275 11.38 -17.73 20.20
N CYS A 276 11.49 -16.55 19.59
CA CYS A 276 10.37 -15.89 18.93
C CYS A 276 10.38 -16.08 17.42
N ASN A 277 11.30 -16.89 16.88
CA ASN A 277 11.44 -17.05 15.45
C ASN A 277 10.42 -18.06 14.93
N CYS A 278 9.94 -17.84 13.71
CA CYS A 278 9.09 -18.81 13.03
C CYS A 278 9.86 -20.11 12.69
N VAL A 279 11.19 -20.07 12.79
CA VAL A 279 12.13 -21.20 12.65
C VAL A 279 12.98 -21.29 13.91
N LYS A 280 13.17 -22.49 14.46
CA LYS A 280 14.20 -22.77 15.47
C LYS A 280 15.43 -23.36 14.80
#